data_AF-A0A0L8FL44-F1
#
_entry.id   AF-A0A0L8FL44-F1
#
_cell.length_a   1.000
_cell.length_b   1.000
_cell.length_c   1.000
_cell.angle_alpha   90.00
_cell.angle_beta   90.00
_cell.angle_gamma   90.00
#
_symmetry.space_group_name_H-M   'P 1'
#
loop_
_entity.id
_entity.type
_entity.pdbx_description
1 polymer ?
#
loop_
_entity_poly.entity_id
_entity_poly.type
_entity_poly.pdbx_seq_one_letter_code
_entity_poly.pdbx_strand_id
1 'polypeptide(L)'
;MSCADRLGKMASRRVAKTLVDWAAFAERVPPAERDIFRAFKAKSTNFLAKVHQYPEALPAIDFAQYKKLLPNPAIVDTFAKNYKALSVPYPIDKDKVLDAVTKEEAMVNESIKDQVAEFQKMAADAQLMLDKIDTVPKPEAMTHEMFADYFPESAVNPDKPTLYPHTKQYQPENIKDFLK
;
A
#
# COMPACT_ATOMS: atom_id res chain seq x y z
N MET A 1 15.82 1.93 -36.52
CA MET A 1 16.71 1.11 -35.66
C MET A 1 15.88 0.62 -34.49
N SER A 2 15.49 -0.66 -34.55
CA SER A 2 14.52 -1.31 -33.66
C SER A 2 14.96 -1.24 -32.20
N CYS A 3 14.03 -0.83 -31.33
CA CYS A 3 14.19 -0.71 -29.88
C CYS A 3 14.57 -2.06 -29.22
N ALA A 4 14.32 -3.18 -29.89
CA ALA A 4 14.59 -4.53 -29.39
C ALA A 4 16.09 -4.88 -29.35
N ASP A 5 16.92 -4.30 -30.24
CA ASP A 5 18.32 -4.70 -30.39
C ASP A 5 19.26 -4.13 -29.30
N ARG A 6 18.76 -3.23 -28.44
CA ARG A 6 19.53 -2.66 -27.32
C ARG A 6 19.38 -3.43 -26.01
N LEU A 7 18.47 -4.41 -25.92
CA LEU A 7 18.15 -5.13 -24.69
C LEU A 7 19.10 -6.31 -24.38
N GLY A 8 19.83 -6.82 -25.36
CA GLY A 8 20.58 -8.08 -25.21
C GLY A 8 22.04 -7.96 -24.77
N LYS A 9 22.65 -6.76 -24.75
CA LYS A 9 24.12 -6.65 -24.73
C LYS A 9 24.78 -6.47 -23.35
N MET A 10 23.99 -6.38 -22.30
CA MET A 10 24.42 -6.43 -20.90
C MET A 10 23.33 -7.22 -20.19
N ALA A 11 23.66 -8.16 -19.31
CA ALA A 11 22.74 -8.67 -18.28
C ALA A 11 22.38 -7.53 -17.29
N SER A 12 21.84 -6.41 -17.77
CA SER A 12 22.10 -5.06 -17.24
C SER A 12 21.57 -4.86 -15.81
N ARG A 13 22.45 -5.18 -14.85
CA ARG A 13 22.50 -4.67 -13.46
C ARG A 13 21.25 -4.91 -12.63
N ARG A 14 21.09 -6.18 -12.18
CA ARG A 14 20.27 -6.68 -11.05
C ARG A 14 19.05 -5.81 -10.73
N VAL A 15 17.85 -6.26 -11.16
CA VAL A 15 16.51 -5.91 -10.60
C VAL A 15 16.60 -4.74 -9.62
N ALA A 16 16.50 -3.50 -10.16
CA ALA A 16 16.79 -2.24 -9.49
C ALA A 16 16.71 -2.35 -7.97
N LYS A 17 17.85 -2.15 -7.26
CA LYS A 17 17.97 -1.97 -5.80
C LYS A 17 16.64 -1.41 -5.30
N THR A 18 15.79 -2.24 -4.71
CA THR A 18 14.41 -1.83 -4.42
C THR A 18 14.51 -0.75 -3.35
N LEU A 19 14.30 0.51 -3.74
CA LEU A 19 14.25 1.67 -2.86
C LEU A 19 12.95 1.67 -2.02
N VAL A 20 12.44 0.48 -1.69
CA VAL A 20 11.23 0.34 -0.88
C VAL A 20 11.64 0.53 0.57
N ASP A 21 11.24 1.64 1.16
CA ASP A 21 11.37 1.87 2.59
C ASP A 21 10.34 1.01 3.34
N TRP A 22 10.79 -0.18 3.75
CA TRP A 22 9.96 -1.13 4.49
C TRP A 22 9.57 -0.64 5.89
N ALA A 23 10.31 0.31 6.47
CA ALA A 23 9.98 0.87 7.78
C ALA A 23 8.82 1.85 7.63
N ALA A 24 8.93 2.80 6.70
CA ALA A 24 7.87 3.76 6.39
C ALA A 24 6.58 3.07 5.94
N PHE A 25 6.67 1.95 5.20
CA PHE A 25 5.50 1.19 4.80
C PHE A 25 4.85 0.49 6.00
N ALA A 26 5.63 -0.10 6.90
CA ALA A 26 5.10 -0.80 8.07
C ALA A 26 4.32 0.11 9.03
N GLU A 27 4.68 1.39 9.12
CA GLU A 27 3.98 2.40 9.94
C GLU A 27 2.59 2.76 9.39
N ARG A 28 2.42 2.73 8.07
CA ARG A 28 1.17 3.13 7.40
C ARG A 28 0.15 1.99 7.30
N VAL A 29 0.58 0.74 7.49
CA VAL A 29 -0.28 -0.44 7.34
C VAL A 29 -1.25 -0.56 8.53
N PRO A 30 -2.57 -0.65 8.27
CA PRO A 30 -3.57 -0.91 9.31
C PRO A 30 -3.30 -2.22 10.06
N PRO A 31 -3.71 -2.34 11.34
CA PRO A 31 -3.45 -3.54 12.14
C PRO A 31 -3.99 -4.83 11.51
N ALA A 32 -5.13 -4.77 10.81
CA ALA A 32 -5.77 -5.91 10.17
C ALA A 32 -4.99 -6.45 8.96
N GLU A 33 -4.16 -5.63 8.31
CA GLU A 33 -3.47 -5.98 7.07
C GLU A 33 -1.97 -6.31 7.27
N ARG A 34 -1.51 -6.30 8.53
CA ARG A 34 -0.09 -6.55 8.86
C ARG A 34 0.41 -7.91 8.40
N ASP A 35 -0.45 -8.92 8.44
CA ASP A 35 -0.05 -10.28 8.01
C ASP A 35 0.09 -10.39 6.50
N ILE A 36 -0.77 -9.69 5.74
CA ILE A 36 -0.65 -9.58 4.28
C ILE A 36 0.64 -8.86 3.92
N PHE A 37 0.96 -7.75 4.61
CA PHE A 37 2.21 -7.03 4.42
C PHE A 37 3.45 -7.90 4.71
N ARG A 38 3.45 -8.63 5.83
CA ARG A 38 4.54 -9.57 6.17
C ARG A 38 4.73 -10.63 5.09
N ALA A 39 3.63 -11.21 4.60
CA ALA A 39 3.68 -12.19 3.52
C ALA A 39 4.24 -11.59 2.22
N PHE A 40 3.83 -10.36 1.86
CA PHE A 40 4.35 -9.66 0.68
C PHE A 40 5.85 -9.38 0.81
N LYS A 41 6.29 -8.84 1.95
CA LYS A 41 7.71 -8.60 2.25
C LYS A 41 8.53 -9.89 2.22
N ALA A 42 8.00 -10.99 2.74
CA ALA A 42 8.68 -12.28 2.68
C ALA A 42 8.83 -12.78 1.25
N LYS A 43 7.79 -12.66 0.41
CA LYS A 43 7.86 -13.03 -1.01
C LYS A 43 8.88 -12.20 -1.79
N SER A 44 8.88 -10.88 -1.58
CA SER A 44 9.82 -9.97 -2.28
C SER A 44 11.27 -10.24 -1.88
N THR A 45 11.55 -10.38 -0.59
CA THR A 45 12.90 -10.68 -0.09
C THR A 45 13.40 -12.06 -0.51
N ASN A 46 12.54 -13.09 -0.46
CA ASN A 46 12.88 -14.43 -0.94
C ASN A 46 13.18 -14.45 -2.45
N PHE A 47 12.43 -13.68 -3.25
CA PHE A 47 12.68 -13.56 -4.68
C PHE A 47 14.04 -12.89 -4.95
N LEU A 48 14.33 -11.78 -4.26
CA LEU A 48 15.62 -11.09 -4.38
C LEU A 48 16.79 -11.99 -3.95
N ALA A 49 16.64 -12.74 -2.86
CA ALA A 49 17.65 -13.70 -2.43
C ALA A 49 17.95 -14.75 -3.50
N LYS A 50 16.92 -15.30 -4.16
CA LYS A 50 17.10 -16.25 -5.28
C LYS A 50 17.79 -15.60 -6.48
N VAL A 51 17.41 -14.38 -6.85
CA VAL A 51 18.07 -13.65 -7.95
C VAL A 51 19.55 -13.42 -7.63
N HIS A 52 19.91 -13.15 -6.38
CA HIS A 52 21.31 -12.96 -5.97
C HIS A 52 22.13 -14.24 -5.87
N GLN A 53 21.49 -15.42 -5.75
CA GLN A 53 22.18 -16.71 -5.72
C GLN A 53 22.74 -17.11 -7.10
N TYR A 54 22.12 -16.66 -8.20
CA TYR A 54 22.55 -17.02 -9.55
C TYR A 54 23.54 -15.99 -10.12
N PRO A 55 24.66 -16.44 -10.73
CA PRO A 55 25.63 -15.54 -11.34
C PRO A 55 25.04 -14.88 -12.60
N GLU A 56 25.42 -13.61 -12.85
CA GLU A 56 24.96 -12.81 -14.00
C GLU A 56 25.46 -13.34 -15.35
N ALA A 57 26.58 -14.06 -15.34
CA ALA A 57 27.19 -14.66 -16.51
C ALA A 57 27.22 -16.18 -16.37
N LEU A 58 27.12 -16.85 -17.52
CA LEU A 58 27.40 -18.27 -17.67
C LEU A 58 28.75 -18.60 -17.00
N PRO A 59 28.83 -19.62 -16.13
CA PRO A 59 30.06 -19.94 -15.41
C PRO A 59 31.19 -20.26 -16.40
N ALA A 60 32.37 -19.68 -16.18
CA ALA A 60 33.51 -19.95 -17.04
C ALA A 60 33.97 -21.41 -16.88
N ILE A 61 33.77 -22.22 -17.93
CA ILE A 61 34.23 -23.61 -17.99
C ILE A 61 35.68 -23.63 -18.47
N ASP A 62 36.57 -24.31 -17.75
CA ASP A 62 37.95 -24.54 -18.18
C ASP A 62 38.04 -25.67 -19.22
N PHE A 63 37.84 -25.32 -20.48
CA PHE A 63 37.96 -26.26 -21.61
C PHE A 63 39.40 -26.77 -21.84
N ALA A 64 40.43 -26.10 -21.30
CA ALA A 64 41.82 -26.52 -21.48
C ALA A 64 42.17 -27.75 -20.64
N GLN A 65 41.57 -27.88 -19.45
CA GLN A 65 41.71 -29.06 -18.62
C GLN A 65 41.04 -30.30 -19.25
N TYR A 66 39.84 -30.13 -19.81
CA TYR A 66 39.13 -31.23 -20.47
C TYR A 66 39.81 -31.74 -21.75
N LYS A 67 40.46 -30.86 -22.51
CA LYS A 67 41.25 -31.26 -23.69
C LYS A 67 42.42 -32.19 -23.35
N LYS A 68 42.98 -32.09 -22.13
CA LYS A 68 44.10 -32.93 -21.69
C LYS A 68 43.66 -34.32 -21.22
N LEU A 69 42.42 -34.44 -20.73
CA LEU A 69 41.89 -35.69 -20.16
C LEU A 69 41.14 -36.53 -21.20
N LEU A 70 40.61 -35.92 -22.25
CA LEU A 70 39.80 -36.60 -23.25
C LEU A 70 40.63 -37.12 -24.43
N PRO A 71 40.38 -38.35 -24.90
CA PRO A 71 41.10 -38.94 -26.03
C PRO A 71 40.78 -38.25 -27.37
N ASN A 72 39.65 -37.54 -27.47
CA ASN A 72 39.27 -36.79 -28.67
C ASN A 72 39.09 -35.28 -28.38
N PRO A 73 40.11 -34.45 -28.64
CA PRO A 73 40.06 -33.01 -28.36
C PRO A 73 39.11 -32.24 -29.28
N ALA A 74 38.76 -32.78 -30.46
CA ALA A 74 37.87 -32.12 -31.42
C ALA A 74 36.44 -31.95 -30.89
N ILE A 75 36.00 -32.87 -30.02
CA ILE A 75 34.69 -32.81 -29.37
C ILE A 75 34.63 -31.65 -28.35
N VAL A 76 35.73 -31.38 -27.65
CA VAL A 76 35.79 -30.26 -26.69
C VAL A 76 35.69 -28.91 -27.40
N ASP A 77 36.24 -28.81 -28.61
CA ASP A 77 36.16 -27.61 -29.43
C ASP A 77 34.75 -27.33 -29.98
N THR A 78 33.98 -28.36 -30.33
CA THR A 78 32.58 -28.19 -30.75
C THR A 78 31.70 -27.77 -29.56
N PHE A 79 31.90 -28.34 -28.38
CA PHE A 79 31.20 -27.92 -27.15
C PHE A 79 31.55 -26.49 -26.73
N ALA A 80 32.83 -26.11 -26.78
CA ALA A 80 33.24 -24.74 -26.46
C ALA A 80 32.58 -23.70 -27.40
N LYS A 81 32.44 -24.03 -28.69
CA LYS A 81 31.73 -23.18 -29.67
C LYS A 81 30.24 -23.08 -29.35
N ASN A 82 29.57 -24.21 -29.11
CA ASN A 82 28.14 -24.24 -28.80
C ASN A 82 27.82 -23.53 -27.48
N TYR A 83 28.68 -23.66 -26.47
CA TYR A 83 28.52 -23.00 -25.17
C TYR A 83 28.62 -21.47 -25.29
N LYS A 84 29.60 -20.98 -26.06
CA LYS A 84 29.75 -19.54 -26.33
C LYS A 84 28.65 -18.97 -27.21
N ALA A 85 28.03 -19.79 -28.05
CA ALA A 85 26.91 -19.40 -28.91
C ALA A 85 25.55 -19.41 -28.18
N LEU A 86 25.48 -20.03 -27.00
CA LEU A 86 24.26 -20.08 -26.21
C LEU A 86 23.93 -18.69 -25.65
N SER A 87 22.88 -18.07 -26.18
CA SER A 87 22.28 -16.85 -25.67
C SER A 87 20.94 -17.20 -25.02
N VAL A 88 20.77 -16.88 -23.74
CA VAL A 88 19.50 -17.06 -23.04
C VAL A 88 18.65 -15.80 -23.26
N PRO A 89 17.50 -15.90 -23.96
CA PRO A 89 16.64 -14.74 -24.16
C PRO A 89 16.03 -14.29 -22.83
N TYR A 90 15.84 -12.98 -22.68
CA TYR A 90 15.17 -12.42 -21.53
C TYR A 90 13.71 -12.90 -21.48
N PRO A 91 13.16 -13.24 -20.30
CA PRO A 91 11.77 -13.68 -20.20
C PRO A 91 10.82 -12.56 -20.65
N ILE A 92 9.88 -12.92 -21.51
CA ILE A 92 8.79 -12.05 -21.95
C ILE A 92 7.63 -12.26 -20.99
N ASP A 93 7.08 -11.18 -20.44
CA ASP A 93 5.83 -11.23 -19.66
C ASP A 93 4.68 -11.61 -20.59
N LYS A 94 4.19 -12.84 -20.48
CA LYS A 94 3.09 -13.37 -21.30
C LYS A 94 1.72 -12.91 -20.80
N ASP A 95 1.61 -12.68 -19.50
CA ASP A 95 0.34 -12.45 -18.83
C ASP A 95 0.04 -10.97 -18.62
N LYS A 96 0.97 -10.08 -19.04
CA LYS A 96 0.86 -8.61 -18.93
C LYS A 96 0.48 -8.17 -17.51
N VAL A 97 1.08 -8.81 -16.52
CA VAL A 97 0.76 -8.57 -15.11
C VAL A 97 1.07 -7.13 -14.73
N LEU A 98 2.11 -6.54 -15.32
CA LEU A 98 2.46 -5.13 -15.11
C LEU A 98 1.36 -4.17 -15.58
N ASP A 99 0.71 -4.48 -16.72
CA ASP A 99 -0.38 -3.66 -17.25
C ASP A 99 -1.63 -3.74 -16.35
N ALA A 100 -1.85 -4.87 -15.67
CA ALA A 100 -2.93 -5.00 -14.69
C ALA A 100 -2.65 -4.14 -13.43
N VAL A 101 -1.43 -4.23 -12.87
CA VAL A 101 -1.03 -3.47 -11.68
C VAL A 101 -1.11 -1.97 -11.93
N THR A 102 -0.60 -1.48 -13.06
CA THR A 102 -0.66 -0.06 -13.41
C THR A 102 -2.09 0.49 -13.55
N LYS A 103 -3.04 -0.34 -13.99
CA LYS A 103 -4.46 0.03 -14.01
C LYS A 103 -5.06 0.09 -12.61
N GLU A 104 -4.75 -0.88 -11.75
CA GLU A 104 -5.18 -0.87 -10.35
C GLU A 104 -4.64 0.35 -9.60
N GLU A 105 -3.36 0.69 -9.79
CA GLU A 105 -2.74 1.90 -9.24
C GLU A 105 -3.47 3.17 -9.70
N ALA A 106 -3.85 3.26 -10.98
CA ALA A 106 -4.60 4.41 -11.49
C ALA A 106 -5.98 4.55 -10.81
N MET A 107 -6.73 3.46 -10.68
CA MET A 107 -8.04 3.46 -10.02
C MET A 107 -7.96 3.84 -8.54
N VAL A 108 -6.96 3.29 -7.82
CA VAL A 108 -6.77 3.57 -6.39
C VAL A 108 -6.28 5.01 -6.18
N ASN A 109 -5.48 5.56 -7.09
CA ASN A 109 -5.04 6.97 -7.01
C ASN A 109 -6.19 7.96 -7.14
N GLU A 110 -7.25 7.62 -7.87
CA GLU A 110 -8.46 8.46 -7.93
C GLU A 110 -9.20 8.43 -6.60
N SER A 111 -9.47 7.24 -6.05
CA SER A 111 -10.16 7.12 -4.75
C SER A 111 -9.38 7.74 -3.59
N ILE A 112 -8.04 7.69 -3.61
CA ILE A 112 -7.20 8.38 -2.63
C ILE A 112 -7.42 9.90 -2.65
N LYS A 113 -7.56 10.51 -3.84
CA LYS A 113 -7.79 11.96 -3.95
C LYS A 113 -9.12 12.35 -3.34
N ASP A 114 -10.16 11.55 -3.58
CA ASP A 114 -11.49 11.78 -3.03
C ASP A 114 -11.47 11.67 -1.49
N GLN A 115 -10.83 10.62 -0.96
CA GLN A 115 -10.67 10.45 0.49
C GLN A 115 -9.88 11.59 1.14
N VAL A 116 -8.80 12.05 0.51
CA VAL A 116 -8.03 13.19 1.02
C VAL A 116 -8.90 14.45 1.08
N ALA A 117 -9.72 14.69 0.06
CA ALA A 117 -10.64 15.83 0.05
C ALA A 117 -11.71 15.73 1.15
N GLU A 118 -12.25 14.53 1.40
CA GLU A 118 -13.19 14.28 2.49
C GLU A 118 -12.55 14.51 3.87
N PHE A 119 -11.34 13.98 4.10
CA PHE A 119 -10.63 14.20 5.37
C PHE A 119 -10.27 15.66 5.59
N GLN A 120 -9.92 16.42 4.54
CA GLN A 120 -9.68 17.85 4.66
C GLN A 120 -10.93 18.63 5.07
N LYS A 121 -12.10 18.27 4.50
CA LYS A 121 -13.38 18.87 4.93
C LYS A 121 -13.69 18.53 6.38
N MET A 122 -13.55 17.26 6.77
CA MET A 122 -13.79 16.81 8.13
C MET A 122 -12.86 17.50 9.14
N ALA A 123 -11.60 17.70 8.78
CA ALA A 123 -10.64 18.43 9.62
C ALA A 123 -11.02 19.90 9.77
N ALA A 124 -11.46 20.56 8.69
CA ALA A 124 -11.95 21.94 8.75
C ALA A 124 -13.21 22.06 9.61
N ASP A 125 -14.17 21.17 9.45
CA ASP A 125 -15.39 21.14 10.28
C ASP A 125 -15.07 20.90 11.76
N ALA A 126 -14.13 20.00 12.05
CA ALA A 126 -13.67 19.74 13.42
C ALA A 126 -12.97 20.96 14.04
N GLN A 127 -12.16 21.69 13.26
CA GLN A 127 -11.55 22.95 13.72
C GLN A 127 -12.61 24.00 14.05
N LEU A 128 -13.62 24.16 13.19
CA LEU A 128 -14.74 25.08 13.46
C LEU A 128 -15.54 24.67 14.71
N MET A 129 -15.66 23.37 15.00
CA MET A 129 -16.29 22.91 16.24
C MET A 129 -15.43 23.20 17.46
N LEU A 130 -14.11 23.03 17.38
CA LEU A 130 -13.19 23.39 18.47
C LEU A 130 -13.26 24.88 18.76
N ASP A 131 -13.22 25.73 17.73
CA ASP A 131 -13.34 27.18 17.89
C ASP A 131 -14.66 27.56 18.58
N LYS A 132 -15.77 26.89 18.22
CA LYS A 132 -17.06 27.09 18.91
C LYS A 132 -17.01 26.63 20.36
N ILE A 133 -16.40 25.48 20.65
CA ILE A 133 -16.28 24.97 22.03
C ILE A 133 -15.44 25.93 22.88
N ASP A 134 -14.40 26.54 22.33
CA ASP A 134 -13.56 27.51 23.05
C ASP A 134 -14.32 28.80 23.40
N THR A 135 -15.37 29.16 22.66
CA THR A 135 -16.26 30.28 23.03
C THR A 135 -17.21 29.94 24.19
N VAL A 136 -17.42 28.65 24.48
CA VAL A 136 -18.36 28.21 25.49
C VAL A 136 -17.69 28.32 26.88
N PRO A 137 -18.36 28.94 27.88
CA PRO A 137 -17.86 29.00 29.24
C PRO A 137 -17.63 27.61 29.83
N LYS A 138 -16.67 27.50 30.76
CA LYS A 138 -16.43 26.24 31.49
C LYS A 138 -17.73 25.77 32.18
N PRO A 139 -17.97 24.44 32.26
CA PRO A 139 -19.21 23.90 32.84
C PRO A 139 -19.51 24.40 34.25
N GLU A 140 -18.50 24.63 35.08
CA GLU A 140 -18.65 25.12 36.46
C GLU A 140 -19.21 26.54 36.57
N ALA A 141 -19.01 27.36 35.53
CA ALA A 141 -19.47 28.75 35.48
C ALA A 141 -20.72 28.92 34.60
N MET A 142 -21.24 27.82 34.04
CA MET A 142 -22.36 27.84 33.12
C MET A 142 -23.68 27.80 33.90
N THR A 143 -24.52 28.82 33.73
CA THR A 143 -25.89 28.82 34.26
C THR A 143 -26.85 28.13 33.29
N HIS A 144 -28.03 27.75 33.76
CA HIS A 144 -29.03 27.04 32.93
C HIS A 144 -29.55 27.92 31.78
N GLU A 145 -29.68 29.23 32.02
CA GLU A 145 -30.03 30.23 31.01
C GLU A 145 -28.94 30.32 29.93
N MET A 146 -27.67 30.43 30.34
CA MET A 146 -26.54 30.47 29.39
C MET A 146 -26.45 29.16 28.59
N PHE A 147 -26.73 28.02 29.21
CA PHE A 147 -26.80 26.74 28.49
C PHE A 147 -27.91 26.75 27.43
N ALA A 148 -29.05 27.38 27.68
CA ALA A 148 -30.11 27.53 26.69
C ALA A 148 -29.70 28.42 25.50
N ASP A 149 -28.90 29.46 25.74
CA ASP A 149 -28.38 30.32 24.68
C ASP A 149 -27.35 29.62 23.78
N TYR A 150 -26.40 28.87 24.36
CA TYR A 150 -25.36 28.16 23.61
C TYR A 150 -25.85 26.84 23.00
N PHE A 151 -26.77 26.13 23.66
CA PHE A 151 -27.24 24.79 23.28
C PHE A 151 -28.77 24.69 23.26
N PRO A 152 -29.46 25.45 22.39
CA PRO A 152 -30.92 25.51 22.36
C PRO A 152 -31.58 24.16 22.02
N GLU A 153 -30.90 23.26 21.31
CA GLU A 153 -31.42 21.92 21.01
C GLU A 153 -31.44 20.96 22.20
N SER A 154 -30.56 21.17 23.18
CA SER A 154 -30.42 20.27 24.33
C SER A 154 -31.00 20.86 25.62
N ALA A 155 -31.30 22.16 25.61
CA ALA A 155 -31.92 22.84 26.73
C ALA A 155 -33.39 22.46 26.91
N VAL A 156 -33.87 22.55 28.15
CA VAL A 156 -35.28 22.31 28.48
C VAL A 156 -36.10 23.46 27.92
N ASN A 157 -36.88 23.19 26.87
CA ASN A 157 -37.72 24.18 26.23
C ASN A 157 -39.13 24.18 26.87
N PRO A 158 -39.61 25.32 27.41
CA PRO A 158 -40.96 25.39 27.99
C PRO A 158 -42.08 25.17 26.96
N ASP A 159 -41.86 25.51 25.68
CA ASP A 159 -42.84 25.33 24.60
C ASP A 159 -42.97 23.86 24.16
N LYS A 160 -41.94 23.05 24.45
CA LYS A 160 -41.89 21.62 24.13
C LYS A 160 -41.39 20.83 25.34
N PRO A 161 -42.24 20.65 26.36
CA PRO A 161 -41.86 19.97 27.59
C PRO A 161 -41.49 18.52 27.32
N THR A 162 -40.31 18.11 27.76
CA THR A 162 -39.83 16.73 27.67
C THR A 162 -40.19 15.95 28.93
N LEU A 163 -40.42 14.64 28.80
CA LEU A 163 -40.67 13.76 29.94
C LEU A 163 -39.36 13.40 30.65
N TYR A 164 -39.37 13.36 31.99
CA TYR A 164 -38.26 12.81 32.78
C TYR A 164 -37.96 11.37 32.34
N PRO A 165 -36.69 10.96 32.08
CA PRO A 165 -35.40 11.60 32.43
C PRO A 165 -34.82 12.64 31.45
N HIS A 166 -35.64 13.33 30.64
CA HIS A 166 -35.26 14.41 29.71
C HIS A 166 -34.17 14.07 28.68
N THR A 167 -33.85 12.79 28.55
CA THR A 167 -32.97 12.26 27.50
C THR A 167 -33.80 11.92 26.26
N LYS A 168 -33.23 12.15 25.06
CA LYS A 168 -33.87 11.88 23.76
C LYS A 168 -34.49 10.48 23.67
N GLN A 169 -33.83 9.48 24.24
CA GLN A 169 -34.25 8.06 24.19
C GLN A 169 -35.60 7.78 24.87
N TYR A 170 -35.97 8.54 25.90
CA TYR A 170 -37.18 8.30 26.69
C TYR A 170 -38.32 9.27 26.35
N GLN A 171 -38.15 10.04 25.27
CA GLN A 171 -39.20 10.92 24.76
C GLN A 171 -40.19 10.13 23.90
N PRO A 172 -41.51 10.41 24.00
CA PRO A 172 -42.55 9.63 23.32
C PRO A 172 -42.37 9.53 21.80
N GLU A 173 -41.69 10.49 21.17
CA GLU A 173 -41.30 10.42 19.75
C GLU A 173 -40.34 9.26 19.42
N ASN A 174 -39.48 8.86 20.35
CA ASN A 174 -38.37 7.93 20.11
C ASN A 174 -38.57 6.53 20.74
N ILE A 175 -39.69 6.32 21.47
CA ILE A 175 -39.99 5.04 22.15
C ILE A 175 -40.21 3.88 21.15
N LYS A 176 -40.67 4.17 19.93
CA LYS A 176 -40.97 3.16 18.91
C LYS A 176 -39.73 2.37 18.44
N ASP A 177 -38.55 2.96 18.58
CA ASP A 177 -37.28 2.33 18.16
C ASP A 177 -36.77 1.28 19.16
N PHE A 178 -37.35 1.23 20.38
CA PHE A 178 -36.99 0.26 21.42
C PHE A 178 -37.91 -0.97 21.48
N LEU A 179 -39.04 -0.95 20.75
CA LEU A 179 -40.05 -2.03 20.74
C LEU A 179 -39.96 -2.95 19.51
N LYS A 180 -38.84 -2.89 18.77
CA LYS A 180 -38.46 -3.85 17.73
C LYS A 180 -37.27 -4.69 18.21
#